data_AF-A0A7K0V7T7-F1
#
_entry.id   AF-A0A7K0V7T7-F1
#
_cell.length_a   1.000
_cell.length_b   1.000
_cell.length_c   1.000
_cell.angle_alpha   90.00
_cell.angle_beta   90.00
_cell.angle_gamma   90.00
#
_symmetry.space_group_name_H-M   'P 1'
#
loop_
_entity.id
_entity.type
_entity.pdbx_description
1 polymer ?
#
loop_
_entity_poly.entity_id
_entity_poly.type
_entity_poly.pdbx_seq_one_letter_code
_entity_poly.pdbx_strand_id
1 'polypeptide(L)'
;MFLFLGLYLQMILGYSPLKSGFAFLPFTAGIIVFAGIASALLPKVGPKPLMVPGLLSAAVGLLLLTRITPETAYITHVLPALLIMSSGMALVFIPLTTTSLHAVSNHDTGVASAMINTSQQIGGSLGTALLNTVAATATTTYIATHKTMGKSLQPFAMTHGFTTAFTVSAGLLFVGAIVLAFFINIGKEAVVETEGVLAH
;
A
#
# COMPACT_ATOMS: atom_id res chain seq x y z
N MET A 1 -4.57 -0.39 -4.42
CA MET A 1 -4.07 0.84 -5.07
C MET A 1 -3.81 0.63 -6.56
N PHE A 2 -2.83 -0.21 -6.93
CA PHE A 2 -2.37 -0.35 -8.34
C PHE A 2 -3.46 -0.66 -9.36
N LEU A 3 -4.35 -1.61 -9.06
CA LEU A 3 -5.47 -1.94 -9.94
C LEU A 3 -6.29 -0.68 -10.29
N PHE A 4 -6.87 -0.03 -9.29
CA PHE A 4 -7.75 1.13 -9.49
C PHE A 4 -7.02 2.35 -10.05
N LEU A 5 -5.79 2.62 -9.60
CA LEU A 5 -5.03 3.74 -10.14
C LEU A 5 -4.61 3.48 -11.60
N GLY A 6 -4.23 2.26 -11.95
CA GLY A 6 -3.94 1.88 -13.32
C GLY A 6 -5.16 1.97 -14.24
N LEU A 7 -6.34 1.58 -13.73
CA LEU A 7 -7.62 1.74 -14.42
C LEU A 7 -7.99 3.23 -14.57
N TYR A 8 -7.74 4.06 -13.56
CA TYR A 8 -7.94 5.50 -13.61
C TYR A 8 -7.03 6.15 -14.68
N LEU A 9 -5.73 5.85 -14.68
CA LEU A 9 -4.80 6.42 -15.65
C LEU A 9 -5.19 6.05 -17.10
N GLN A 10 -5.59 4.81 -17.33
CA GLN A 10 -5.90 4.32 -18.68
C GLN A 10 -7.30 4.72 -19.15
N MET A 11 -8.33 4.47 -18.35
CA MET A 11 -9.72 4.66 -18.77
C MET A 11 -10.25 6.07 -18.52
N ILE A 12 -9.65 6.82 -17.60
CA ILE A 12 -10.10 8.18 -17.25
C ILE A 12 -9.14 9.23 -17.83
N LEU A 13 -7.84 9.10 -17.60
CA LEU A 13 -6.85 10.04 -18.15
C LEU A 13 -6.38 9.69 -19.57
N GLY A 14 -6.87 8.59 -20.15
CA GLY A 14 -6.56 8.19 -21.53
C GLY A 14 -5.10 7.81 -21.77
N TYR A 15 -4.36 7.41 -20.74
CA TYR A 15 -2.96 6.99 -20.91
C TYR A 15 -2.91 5.62 -21.60
N SER A 16 -1.92 5.44 -22.47
CA SER A 16 -1.60 4.09 -22.97
C SER A 16 -1.12 3.19 -21.82
N PRO A 17 -1.21 1.85 -21.95
CA PRO A 17 -0.68 0.93 -20.95
C PRO A 17 0.80 1.19 -20.63
N LEU A 18 1.61 1.46 -21.66
CA LEU A 18 3.03 1.79 -21.50
C LEU A 18 3.24 3.10 -20.71
N LYS A 19 2.50 4.17 -21.06
CA LYS A 19 2.57 5.45 -20.35
C LYS A 19 2.11 5.31 -18.90
N SER A 20 1.11 4.47 -18.63
CA SER A 20 0.64 4.16 -17.29
C SER A 20 1.71 3.42 -16.47
N GLY A 21 2.45 2.49 -17.09
CA GLY A 21 3.62 1.85 -16.47
C GLY A 21 4.68 2.87 -16.06
N PHE A 22 5.04 3.80 -16.97
CA PHE A 22 5.97 4.90 -16.65
C PHE A 22 5.48 5.80 -15.51
N ALA A 23 4.17 6.03 -15.43
CA ALA A 23 3.58 6.80 -14.35
C ALA A 23 3.73 6.14 -12.96
N PHE A 24 4.02 4.84 -12.87
CA PHE A 24 4.31 4.19 -11.59
C PHE A 24 5.79 4.23 -11.18
N LEU A 25 6.71 4.66 -12.04
CA LEU A 25 8.14 4.71 -11.71
C LEU A 25 8.48 5.52 -10.44
N PRO A 26 7.84 6.67 -10.16
CA PRO A 26 8.09 7.40 -8.92
C PRO A 26 7.80 6.57 -7.67
N PHE A 27 6.81 5.67 -7.73
CA PHE A 27 6.53 4.75 -6.62
C PHE A 27 7.71 3.82 -6.37
N THR A 28 8.26 3.20 -7.42
CA THR A 28 9.43 2.32 -7.32
C THR A 28 10.66 3.07 -6.80
N ALA A 29 10.91 4.27 -7.31
CA ALA A 29 12.00 5.12 -6.84
C ALA A 29 11.86 5.43 -5.33
N GLY A 30 10.64 5.76 -4.89
CA GLY A 30 10.34 5.95 -3.47
C GLY A 30 10.63 4.70 -2.64
N ILE A 31 10.21 3.51 -3.09
CA ILE A 31 10.52 2.25 -2.40
C ILE A 31 12.04 2.06 -2.26
N ILE A 32 12.81 2.27 -3.33
CA ILE A 32 14.28 2.09 -3.29
C ILE A 32 14.93 3.01 -2.24
N VAL A 33 14.57 4.29 -2.25
CA VAL A 33 15.13 5.28 -1.32
C VAL A 33 14.75 4.93 0.13
N PHE A 34 13.47 4.68 0.39
CA PHE A 34 13.00 4.42 1.75
C PHE A 34 13.33 3.01 2.26
N ALA A 35 13.60 2.04 1.38
CA ALA A 35 14.12 0.74 1.79
C ALA A 35 15.51 0.87 2.41
N GLY A 36 16.40 1.68 1.81
CA GLY A 36 17.72 1.97 2.40
C GLY A 36 17.59 2.64 3.78
N ILE A 37 16.67 3.60 3.90
CA ILE A 37 16.38 4.27 5.19
C ILE A 37 15.84 3.27 6.21
N ALA A 38 14.88 2.43 5.83
CA ALA A 38 14.29 1.41 6.69
C ALA A 38 15.36 0.42 7.20
N SER A 39 16.21 -0.09 6.30
CA SER A 39 17.30 -1.00 6.66
C SER A 39 18.32 -0.37 7.59
N ALA A 40 18.65 0.91 7.42
CA ALA A 40 19.60 1.62 8.28
C ALA A 40 19.03 1.98 9.66
N LEU A 41 17.72 2.21 9.75
CA LEU A 41 17.04 2.57 11.00
C LEU A 41 16.56 1.36 11.79
N LEU A 42 16.22 0.25 11.13
CA LEU A 42 15.65 -0.93 11.76
C LEU A 42 16.51 -1.48 12.93
N PRO A 43 17.85 -1.60 12.82
CA PRO A 43 18.68 -2.03 13.95
C PRO A 43 18.73 -1.00 15.09
N LYS A 44 18.51 0.28 14.78
CA LYS A 44 18.67 1.40 15.74
C LYS A 44 17.42 1.65 16.58
N VAL A 45 16.25 1.63 15.94
CA VAL A 45 14.98 1.97 16.59
C VAL A 45 14.03 0.78 16.75
N GLY A 46 14.35 -0.35 16.12
CA GLY A 46 13.48 -1.53 16.09
C GLY A 46 12.32 -1.41 15.10
N PRO A 47 11.48 -2.45 15.00
CA PRO A 47 10.47 -2.56 13.95
C PRO A 47 9.25 -1.66 14.17
N LYS A 48 8.73 -1.63 15.40
CA LYS A 48 7.47 -0.92 15.73
C LYS A 48 7.51 0.58 15.40
N PRO A 49 8.57 1.34 15.75
CA PRO A 49 8.64 2.77 15.42
C PRO A 49 8.77 3.08 13.92
N LEU A 50 9.07 2.08 13.08
CA LEU A 50 9.09 2.23 11.62
C LEU A 50 7.74 1.85 11.01
N MET A 51 7.18 0.72 11.42
CA MET A 51 5.98 0.17 10.80
C MET A 51 4.73 0.98 11.10
N VAL A 52 4.55 1.50 12.33
CA VAL A 52 3.36 2.28 12.67
C VAL A 52 3.29 3.59 11.86
N PRO A 53 4.32 4.46 11.84
CA PRO A 53 4.33 5.63 10.96
C PRO A 53 4.28 5.26 9.48
N GLY A 54 4.89 4.13 9.09
CA GLY A 54 4.83 3.62 7.73
C GLY A 54 3.40 3.32 7.25
N LEU A 55 2.61 2.60 8.06
CA LEU A 55 1.20 2.31 7.76
C LEU A 55 0.36 3.59 7.73
N LEU A 56 0.60 4.53 8.65
CA LEU A 56 -0.09 5.82 8.66
C LEU A 56 0.27 6.66 7.42
N SER A 57 1.54 6.70 7.03
CA SER A 57 2.00 7.37 5.80
C SER A 57 1.35 6.76 4.56
N ALA A 58 1.32 5.42 4.47
CA ALA A 58 0.63 4.73 3.38
C ALA A 58 -0.88 5.02 3.35
N ALA A 59 -1.54 5.10 4.51
CA ALA A 59 -2.94 5.52 4.62
C ALA A 59 -3.15 6.96 4.14
N VAL A 60 -2.26 7.90 4.51
CA VAL A 60 -2.29 9.29 4.01
C VAL A 60 -2.13 9.34 2.48
N GLY A 61 -1.22 8.54 1.92
CA GLY A 61 -1.07 8.42 0.47
C GLY A 61 -2.36 7.98 -0.23
N LEU A 62 -3.07 7.00 0.35
CA LEU A 62 -4.38 6.59 -0.16
C LEU A 62 -5.45 7.67 -0.01
N LEU A 63 -5.47 8.40 1.12
CA LEU A 63 -6.39 9.52 1.34
C LEU A 63 -6.15 10.68 0.37
N LEU A 64 -4.91 10.90 -0.08
CA LEU A 64 -4.64 11.87 -1.15
C LEU A 64 -5.27 11.43 -2.47
N LEU A 65 -5.22 10.12 -2.78
CA LEU A 65 -5.87 9.57 -3.97
C LEU A 65 -7.39 9.63 -3.91
N THR A 66 -8.03 9.79 -2.74
CA THR A 66 -9.50 9.95 -2.70
C THR A 66 -9.95 11.30 -3.26
N ARG A 67 -9.03 12.25 -3.47
CA ARG A 67 -9.30 13.59 -4.01
C ARG A 67 -9.20 13.67 -5.53
N ILE A 68 -8.87 12.58 -6.21
CA ILE A 68 -8.77 12.58 -7.67
C ILE A 68 -10.16 12.72 -8.31
N THR A 69 -10.22 13.44 -9.41
CA THR A 69 -11.41 13.58 -10.26
C THR A 69 -11.02 13.28 -11.71
N PRO A 70 -11.96 13.15 -12.66
CA PRO A 70 -11.61 13.01 -14.07
C PRO A 70 -10.76 14.15 -14.65
N GLU A 71 -10.72 15.29 -13.97
CA GLU A 71 -10.07 16.53 -14.41
C GLU A 71 -8.72 16.76 -13.71
N THR A 72 -8.36 15.94 -12.72
CA THR A 72 -7.13 16.18 -11.95
C THR A 72 -5.86 15.89 -12.74
N ALA A 73 -4.89 16.80 -12.62
CA ALA A 73 -3.56 16.58 -13.17
C ALA A 73 -2.78 15.53 -12.37
N TYR A 74 -2.07 14.66 -13.09
CA TYR A 74 -1.23 13.62 -12.52
C TYR A 74 -0.20 14.16 -11.50
N ILE A 75 0.49 15.26 -11.85
CA ILE A 75 1.58 15.82 -11.05
C ILE A 75 1.11 16.36 -9.70
N THR A 76 -0.11 16.88 -9.61
CA THR A 76 -0.59 17.56 -8.39
C THR A 76 -1.26 16.61 -7.41
N HIS A 77 -1.87 15.52 -7.88
CA HIS A 77 -2.65 14.62 -7.02
C HIS A 77 -2.05 13.21 -6.95
N VAL A 78 -1.64 12.65 -8.09
CA VAL A 78 -1.17 11.26 -8.16
C VAL A 78 0.29 11.16 -7.72
N LEU A 79 1.16 12.02 -8.23
CA LEU A 79 2.60 11.95 -7.93
C LEU A 79 2.91 12.09 -6.42
N PRO A 80 2.36 13.08 -5.68
CA PRO A 80 2.63 13.20 -4.25
C PRO A 80 2.10 12.00 -3.47
N ALA A 81 0.93 11.49 -3.86
CA ALA A 81 0.34 10.31 -3.25
C ALA A 81 1.21 9.06 -3.45
N LEU A 82 1.79 8.86 -4.64
CA LEU A 82 2.71 7.74 -4.90
C LEU A 82 3.98 7.83 -4.05
N LEU A 83 4.56 9.02 -3.89
CA LEU A 83 5.77 9.21 -3.09
C LEU A 83 5.50 8.99 -1.60
N ILE A 84 4.42 9.54 -1.07
CA ILE A 84 4.02 9.33 0.32
C ILE A 84 3.70 7.85 0.56
N MET A 85 2.92 7.23 -0.33
CA MET A 85 2.53 5.83 -0.15
C MET A 85 3.74 4.89 -0.25
N SER A 86 4.66 5.10 -1.19
CA SER A 86 5.87 4.29 -1.31
C SER A 86 6.77 4.42 -0.10
N SER A 87 6.93 5.63 0.46
CA SER A 87 7.67 5.82 1.71
C SER A 87 7.11 4.98 2.86
N GLY A 88 5.79 4.99 3.02
CA GLY A 88 5.11 4.23 4.06
C GLY A 88 5.25 2.72 3.86
N MET A 89 5.07 2.25 2.62
CA MET A 89 5.16 0.82 2.29
C MET A 89 6.56 0.25 2.51
N ALA A 90 7.63 0.99 2.18
CA ALA A 90 9.00 0.54 2.44
C ALA A 90 9.29 0.41 3.94
N LEU A 91 8.84 1.37 4.75
CA LEU A 91 8.98 1.36 6.21
C LEU A 91 8.20 0.22 6.90
N VAL A 92 7.24 -0.38 6.20
CA VAL A 92 6.46 -1.53 6.70
C VAL A 92 7.07 -2.83 6.22
N PHE A 93 7.31 -2.98 4.92
CA PHE A 93 7.74 -4.26 4.35
C PHE A 93 9.11 -4.71 4.86
N ILE A 94 10.09 -3.80 4.94
CA ILE A 94 11.45 -4.17 5.36
C ILE A 94 11.46 -4.71 6.80
N PRO A 95 10.91 -4.01 7.81
CA PRO A 95 10.83 -4.57 9.16
C PRO A 95 9.93 -5.80 9.25
N LEU A 96 8.83 -5.86 8.49
CA LEU A 96 7.91 -6.99 8.52
C LEU A 96 8.61 -8.29 8.14
N THR A 97 9.34 -8.30 7.01
CA THR A 97 10.02 -9.52 6.54
C THR A 97 11.12 -9.95 7.49
N THR A 98 11.93 -9.01 7.99
CA THR A 98 13.02 -9.31 8.91
C THR A 98 12.50 -9.84 10.25
N THR A 99 11.50 -9.19 10.84
CA THR A 99 10.95 -9.61 12.14
C THR A 99 10.17 -10.92 12.08
N SER A 100 9.46 -11.17 10.98
CA SER A 100 8.65 -12.39 10.84
C SER A 100 9.50 -13.66 10.75
N LEU A 101 10.75 -13.53 10.29
CA LEU A 101 11.70 -14.65 10.19
C LEU A 101 12.63 -14.75 11.40
N HIS A 102 12.73 -13.68 12.20
CA HIS A 102 13.72 -13.59 13.27
C HIS A 102 13.55 -14.66 14.37
N ALA A 103 12.31 -14.97 14.78
CA ALA A 103 12.03 -15.92 15.86
C ALA A 103 12.01 -17.40 15.40
N VAL A 104 12.41 -17.68 14.16
CA VAL A 104 12.28 -19.00 13.54
C VAL A 104 13.64 -19.67 13.48
N SER A 105 13.70 -20.96 13.84
CA SER A 105 14.93 -21.75 13.72
C SER A 105 15.38 -21.82 12.25
N ASN A 106 16.70 -21.90 11.99
CA ASN A 106 17.22 -21.99 10.62
C ASN A 106 16.63 -23.15 9.80
N HIS A 107 16.24 -24.24 10.47
CA HIS A 107 15.61 -25.40 9.84
C HIS A 107 14.18 -25.11 9.36
N ASP A 108 13.48 -24.19 10.03
CA ASP A 108 12.06 -23.88 9.77
C ASP A 108 11.86 -22.58 8.98
N THR A 109 12.94 -21.84 8.66
CA THR A 109 12.88 -20.58 7.88
C THR A 109 12.17 -20.74 6.54
N GLY A 110 12.33 -21.90 5.89
CA GLY A 110 11.62 -22.21 4.64
C GLY A 110 10.10 -22.29 4.84
N VAL A 111 9.66 -22.94 5.93
CA VAL A 111 8.23 -23.07 6.28
C VAL A 111 7.64 -21.71 6.67
N ALA A 112 8.36 -20.92 7.48
CA ALA A 112 7.93 -19.58 7.85
C ALA A 112 7.82 -18.65 6.64
N SER A 113 8.80 -18.67 5.74
CA SER A 113 8.77 -17.91 4.49
C SER A 113 7.59 -18.33 3.61
N ALA A 114 7.30 -19.64 3.52
CA ALA A 114 6.13 -20.13 2.80
C ALA A 114 4.83 -19.63 3.43
N MET A 115 4.69 -19.67 4.76
CA MET A 115 3.51 -19.15 5.45
C MET A 115 3.32 -17.64 5.24
N ILE A 116 4.39 -16.85 5.27
CA ILE A 116 4.35 -15.41 4.98
C ILE A 116 3.86 -15.18 3.55
N ASN A 117 4.42 -15.89 2.56
CA ASN A 117 4.03 -15.75 1.17
C ASN A 117 2.58 -16.18 0.94
N THR A 118 2.15 -17.31 1.51
CA THR A 118 0.76 -17.78 1.43
C THR A 118 -0.21 -16.78 2.06
N SER A 119 0.13 -16.23 3.24
CA SER A 119 -0.67 -15.20 3.90
C SER A 119 -0.77 -13.93 3.05
N GLN A 120 0.31 -13.51 2.40
CA GLN A 120 0.30 -12.37 1.48
C GLN A 120 -0.54 -12.65 0.23
N GLN A 121 -0.47 -13.85 -0.35
CA GLN A 121 -1.30 -14.20 -1.52
C GLN A 121 -2.78 -14.28 -1.17
N ILE A 122 -3.13 -14.86 -0.01
CA ILE A 122 -4.51 -14.89 0.49
C ILE A 122 -5.00 -13.46 0.75
N GLY A 123 -4.22 -12.65 1.47
CA GLY A 123 -4.56 -11.25 1.72
C GLY A 123 -4.68 -10.41 0.44
N GLY A 124 -3.77 -10.61 -0.51
CA GLY A 124 -3.76 -9.92 -1.79
C GLY A 124 -4.98 -10.27 -2.66
N SER A 125 -5.34 -11.55 -2.74
CA SER A 125 -6.50 -12.02 -3.52
C SER A 125 -7.82 -11.62 -2.86
N LEU A 126 -8.02 -11.90 -1.57
CA LEU A 126 -9.24 -11.53 -0.84
C LEU A 126 -9.42 -10.01 -0.76
N GLY A 127 -8.33 -9.28 -0.47
CA GLY A 127 -8.35 -7.82 -0.42
C GLY A 127 -8.69 -7.22 -1.79
N THR A 128 -8.13 -7.76 -2.87
CA THR A 128 -8.47 -7.29 -4.23
C THR A 128 -9.91 -7.58 -4.58
N ALA A 129 -10.43 -8.77 -4.27
CA ALA A 129 -11.83 -9.13 -4.51
C ALA A 129 -12.79 -8.22 -3.74
N LEU A 130 -12.55 -8.03 -2.44
CA LEU A 130 -13.34 -7.14 -1.59
C LEU A 130 -13.36 -5.70 -2.14
N LEU A 131 -12.17 -5.13 -2.40
CA LEU A 131 -12.07 -3.75 -2.86
C LEU A 131 -12.64 -3.57 -4.27
N ASN A 132 -12.54 -4.58 -5.14
CA ASN A 132 -13.16 -4.55 -6.45
C ASN A 132 -14.69 -4.55 -6.35
N THR A 133 -15.26 -5.36 -5.46
CA THR A 133 -16.70 -5.34 -5.17
C THR A 133 -17.12 -3.97 -4.66
N VAL A 134 -16.38 -3.38 -3.70
CA VAL A 134 -16.65 -2.02 -3.20
C VAL A 134 -16.63 -1.00 -4.35
N ALA A 135 -15.59 -1.01 -5.19
CA ALA A 135 -15.47 -0.08 -6.31
C ALA A 135 -16.61 -0.23 -7.33
N ALA A 136 -16.96 -1.48 -7.67
CA ALA A 136 -18.05 -1.79 -8.60
C ALA A 136 -19.40 -1.34 -8.04
N THR A 137 -19.72 -1.69 -6.79
CA THR A 137 -20.96 -1.29 -6.12
C THR A 137 -21.09 0.23 -6.03
N ALA A 138 -20.01 0.94 -5.65
CA ALA A 138 -20.00 2.39 -5.59
C ALA A 138 -20.20 3.03 -6.97
N THR A 139 -19.57 2.48 -8.01
CA THR A 139 -19.74 2.92 -9.41
C THR A 139 -21.20 2.75 -9.86
N THR A 140 -21.79 1.56 -9.66
CA THR A 140 -23.18 1.28 -10.05
C THR A 140 -24.17 2.16 -9.30
N THR A 141 -23.95 2.37 -8.00
CA THR A 141 -24.79 3.25 -7.18
C THR A 141 -24.72 4.69 -7.69
N TYR A 142 -23.52 5.19 -8.01
CA TYR A 142 -23.35 6.53 -8.55
C TYR A 142 -24.08 6.74 -9.88
N ILE A 143 -24.02 5.75 -10.78
CA ILE A 143 -24.76 5.76 -12.05
C ILE A 143 -26.28 5.84 -11.81
N ALA A 144 -26.78 5.06 -10.83
CA ALA A 144 -28.21 5.01 -10.53
C ALA A 144 -28.74 6.35 -9.98
N THR A 145 -27.94 7.09 -9.21
CA THR A 145 -28.35 8.34 -8.58
C THR A 145 -28.09 9.59 -9.44
N HIS A 146 -27.22 9.52 -10.46
CA HIS A 146 -26.79 10.69 -11.27
C HIS A 146 -27.11 10.57 -12.76
N LYS A 147 -28.29 10.02 -13.10
CA LYS A 147 -28.73 9.74 -14.49
C LYS A 147 -28.72 10.95 -15.44
N THR A 148 -28.71 12.17 -14.91
CA THR A 148 -28.76 13.43 -15.66
C THR A 148 -27.40 13.91 -16.19
N MET A 149 -26.27 13.29 -15.82
CA MET A 149 -24.93 13.75 -16.22
C MET A 149 -24.52 13.41 -17.68
N GLY A 150 -25.34 12.68 -18.43
CA GLY A 150 -25.07 12.37 -19.83
C GLY A 150 -23.69 11.72 -20.07
N LYS A 151 -22.89 12.30 -20.98
CA LYS A 151 -21.57 11.76 -21.36
C LYS A 151 -20.53 11.79 -20.23
N SER A 152 -20.66 12.69 -19.27
CA SER A 152 -19.74 12.80 -18.13
C SER A 152 -20.02 11.76 -17.04
N LEU A 153 -21.14 11.03 -17.12
CA LEU A 153 -21.56 10.10 -16.06
C LEU A 153 -20.54 8.97 -15.83
N GLN A 154 -20.07 8.33 -16.90
CA GLN A 154 -19.20 7.15 -16.79
C GLN A 154 -17.83 7.49 -16.14
N PRO A 155 -17.07 8.50 -16.60
CA PRO A 155 -15.79 8.84 -15.98
C PRO A 155 -15.90 9.23 -14.50
N PHE A 156 -16.94 9.98 -14.13
CA PHE A 156 -17.17 10.37 -12.75
C PHE A 156 -17.59 9.19 -11.88
N ALA A 157 -18.47 8.30 -12.38
CA ALA A 157 -18.90 7.12 -11.65
C ALA A 157 -17.74 6.16 -11.35
N MET A 158 -16.90 5.89 -12.35
CA MET A 158 -15.73 5.02 -12.19
C MET A 158 -14.72 5.63 -11.24
N THR A 159 -14.46 6.93 -11.37
CA THR A 159 -13.56 7.66 -10.45
C THR A 159 -14.09 7.61 -9.02
N HIS A 160 -15.40 7.77 -8.82
CA HIS A 160 -16.03 7.62 -7.50
C HIS A 160 -15.89 6.21 -6.93
N GLY A 161 -16.02 5.18 -7.77
CA GLY A 161 -15.75 3.80 -7.37
C GLY A 161 -14.31 3.59 -6.90
N PHE A 162 -13.35 4.12 -7.65
CA PHE A 162 -11.93 4.02 -7.31
C PHE A 162 -11.58 4.77 -6.02
N THR A 163 -12.08 6.01 -5.86
CA THR A 163 -11.83 6.79 -4.63
C THR A 163 -12.48 6.15 -3.41
N THR A 164 -13.67 5.56 -3.56
CA THR A 164 -14.32 4.80 -2.49
C THR A 164 -13.46 3.60 -2.05
N ALA A 165 -12.91 2.85 -3.01
CA ALA A 165 -11.99 1.75 -2.70
C ALA A 165 -10.70 2.24 -2.02
N PHE A 166 -10.17 3.42 -2.40
CA PHE A 166 -9.04 4.03 -1.71
C PHE A 166 -9.38 4.43 -0.27
N THR A 167 -10.57 4.98 -0.02
CA THR A 167 -11.04 5.31 1.35
C THR A 167 -11.12 4.06 2.22
N VAL A 168 -11.73 2.99 1.71
CA VAL A 168 -11.80 1.71 2.45
C VAL A 168 -10.39 1.16 2.69
N SER A 169 -9.52 1.20 1.69
CA SER A 169 -8.12 0.77 1.83
C SER A 169 -7.37 1.58 2.90
N ALA A 170 -7.58 2.90 2.97
CA ALA A 170 -6.97 3.75 3.98
C ALA A 170 -7.46 3.38 5.40
N GLY A 171 -8.76 3.10 5.55
CA GLY A 171 -9.33 2.58 6.79
C GLY A 171 -8.72 1.25 7.21
N LEU A 172 -8.53 0.31 6.28
CA LEU A 172 -7.87 -0.97 6.54
C LEU A 172 -6.41 -0.80 6.98
N LEU A 173 -5.65 0.11 6.35
CA LEU A 173 -4.28 0.41 6.78
C LEU A 173 -4.24 1.06 8.17
N PHE A 174 -5.20 1.93 8.48
CA PHE A 174 -5.31 2.54 9.80
C PHE A 174 -5.63 1.50 10.90
N VAL A 175 -6.58 0.60 10.64
CA VAL A 175 -6.86 -0.54 11.52
C VAL A 175 -5.62 -1.42 11.65
N GLY A 176 -4.92 -1.69 10.55
CA GLY A 176 -3.64 -2.41 10.56
C GLY A 176 -2.59 -1.73 11.44
N ALA A 177 -2.50 -0.40 11.41
CA ALA A 177 -1.58 0.36 12.26
C ALA A 177 -1.92 0.21 13.74
N ILE A 178 -3.21 0.22 14.09
CA ILE A 178 -3.68 -0.01 15.46
C ILE A 178 -3.32 -1.44 15.90
N VAL A 179 -3.69 -2.45 15.11
CA VAL A 179 -3.39 -3.86 15.42
C VAL A 179 -1.89 -4.04 15.60
N LEU A 180 -1.09 -3.52 14.68
CA LEU A 180 0.37 -3.59 14.77
C LEU A 180 0.90 -2.92 16.03
N ALA A 181 0.39 -1.74 16.37
CA ALA A 181 0.82 -1.01 17.55
C ALA A 181 0.53 -1.77 18.87
N PHE A 182 -0.53 -2.60 18.92
CA PHE A 182 -0.85 -3.39 20.11
C PHE A 182 -0.18 -4.77 20.13
N PHE A 183 -0.02 -5.42 18.98
CA PHE A 183 0.43 -6.82 18.90
C PHE A 183 1.94 -6.98 18.71
N ILE A 184 2.63 -5.99 18.10
CA ILE A 184 4.09 -6.06 17.99
C ILE A 184 4.74 -5.50 19.26
N ASN A 185 5.33 -6.42 20.04
CA ASN A 185 6.14 -6.14 21.23
C ASN A 185 7.62 -6.52 21.05
N ILE A 186 8.08 -6.71 19.80
CA ILE A 186 9.48 -7.02 19.50
C ILE A 186 10.33 -5.76 19.73
N GLY A 187 11.24 -5.83 20.71
CA GLY A 187 12.21 -4.77 21.02
C GLY A 187 13.43 -4.78 20.10
N LYS A 188 14.24 -3.72 20.15
CA LYS A 188 15.50 -3.56 19.40
C LYS A 188 16.49 -4.72 19.60
N GLU A 189 16.47 -5.34 20.79
CA GLU A 189 17.41 -6.37 21.22
C GLU A 189 17.31 -7.64 20.37
N ALA A 190 16.11 -7.99 19.92
CA ALA A 190 15.91 -9.12 19.02
C ALA A 190 16.63 -8.89 17.68
N VAL A 191 16.68 -7.67 17.15
CA VAL A 191 17.24 -7.44 15.81
C VAL A 191 18.77 -7.48 15.79
N VAL A 192 19.42 -7.21 16.93
CA VAL A 192 20.88 -7.04 17.06
C VAL A 192 21.63 -8.38 17.23
N GLU A 193 21.03 -9.40 17.83
CA GLU A 193 21.71 -10.69 18.08
C GLU A 193 22.19 -11.39 16.79
N THR A 194 21.49 -11.19 15.66
CA THR A 194 21.86 -11.80 14.37
C THR A 194 23.20 -11.32 13.80
N GLU A 195 23.60 -10.07 14.06
CA GLU A 195 24.90 -9.56 13.59
C GLU A 195 26.06 -10.09 14.45
N GLY A 196 25.82 -10.37 15.74
CA GLY A 196 26.82 -10.95 16.63
C GLY A 196 27.15 -12.42 16.32
N VAL A 197 26.19 -13.18 15.81
CA VAL A 197 26.37 -14.60 15.45
C VAL A 197 27.09 -14.78 14.11
N LEU A 198 26.98 -13.83 13.18
CA LEU A 198 27.72 -13.86 11.90
C LEU A 198 29.14 -13.27 11.99
N ALA A 199 29.48 -12.63 13.11
CA ALA A 199 30.79 -12.02 13.34
C ALA A 199 31.79 -12.93 14.10
N HIS A 200 31.44 -14.21 14.35
CA HIS A 200 32.29 -15.19 15.02
C HIS A 200 32.56 -16.42 14.15
#